data_AF-A0A257H7Z9-F1
#
_entry.id   AF-A0A257H7Z9-F1
#
_cell.length_a   1.000
_cell.length_b   1.000
_cell.length_c   1.000
_cell.angle_alpha   90.00
_cell.angle_beta   90.00
_cell.angle_gamma   90.00
#
_symmetry.space_group_name_H-M   'P 1'
#
loop_
_entity.id
_entity.type
_entity.pdbx_description
1 polymer ?
#
loop_
_entity_poly.entity_id
_entity_poly.type
_entity_poly.pdbx_seq_one_letter_code
_entity_poly.pdbx_strand_id
1 'polypeptide(L)'
;MKHVVGISLGASSQDFEFTTSLWGVRLKVSRVGADGNLERATELAHLWGDQAAVLGLGVDQDSDDLMALIGPYRGTATLTTGTRLGGILQEWSVRHAQHQLGGLFNNARTLFLSGLQDYRVALALSEYTSNLQFADPVLQLGVPKLLGSVEALNRYADGAHYVKDWSLPAALNRGPVKEWARFVVRKALQKASVVVAPIHLLDDFDLEALAGKVVIAANVNEARMATLRDKGVSTVIDGAPVLQGHSLGPHLLDSIVIAATGKHPEDLMEDDYLEAIAALKLEPRVVLPNGFQRTNRFAFVIHPLSQEYFKKLKPIEMLSQVSPPVFMNSLERILAYTPPFVYSKVSGIESPTGARAEGWLISVGGTPKEIMRHDPEFTYRRLLDAAAMAQRLGAQIMGLGAFTKVVGDAGVTVAKRAPLPITTG
;
A
#
# COMPACT_ATOMS: atom_id res chain seq x y z
N MET A 1 -36.83 15.17 -13.14
CA MET A 1 -35.70 14.23 -12.96
C MET A 1 -34.44 15.08 -12.92
N LYS A 2 -33.62 14.97 -11.87
CA LYS A 2 -32.39 15.78 -11.80
C LYS A 2 -31.29 15.12 -12.64
N HIS A 3 -30.54 15.91 -13.38
CA HIS A 3 -29.41 15.42 -14.18
C HIS A 3 -28.11 15.71 -13.44
N VAL A 4 -27.31 14.67 -13.21
CA VAL A 4 -25.98 14.72 -12.64
C VAL A 4 -24.98 14.41 -13.76
N VAL A 5 -23.97 15.26 -13.93
CA VAL A 5 -22.94 15.08 -14.96
C VAL A 5 -21.56 15.08 -14.32
N GLY A 6 -20.80 14.02 -14.55
CA GLY A 6 -19.39 13.92 -14.17
C GLY A 6 -18.49 14.22 -15.35
N ILE A 7 -17.66 15.23 -15.26
CA ILE A 7 -16.64 15.57 -16.25
C ILE A 7 -15.33 14.92 -15.81
N SER A 8 -14.74 14.09 -16.66
CA SER A 8 -13.53 13.33 -16.37
C SER A 8 -12.44 13.68 -17.37
N LEU A 9 -11.19 13.79 -16.93
CA LEU A 9 -10.04 13.83 -17.86
C LEU A 9 -9.77 12.50 -18.57
N GLY A 10 -10.47 11.43 -18.20
CA GLY A 10 -10.38 10.17 -18.92
C GLY A 10 -10.97 10.24 -20.33
N ALA A 11 -10.85 9.14 -21.06
CA ALA A 11 -11.29 9.07 -22.45
C ALA A 11 -12.81 9.24 -22.59
N SER A 12 -13.24 9.91 -23.66
CA SER A 12 -14.65 10.03 -24.08
C SER A 12 -15.22 8.72 -24.61
N SER A 13 -14.37 7.79 -25.05
CA SER A 13 -14.77 6.41 -25.41
C SER A 13 -15.29 5.59 -24.22
N GLN A 14 -15.13 6.09 -22.99
CA GLN A 14 -15.63 5.49 -21.75
C GLN A 14 -16.86 6.23 -21.21
N ASP A 15 -17.46 7.10 -22.01
CA ASP A 15 -18.65 7.85 -21.61
C ASP A 15 -19.83 6.91 -21.42
N PHE A 16 -20.63 7.21 -20.42
CA PHE A 16 -21.78 6.40 -20.07
C PHE A 16 -22.91 7.25 -19.53
N GLU A 17 -24.12 6.69 -19.58
CA GLU A 17 -25.31 7.29 -19.04
C GLU A 17 -26.22 6.19 -18.46
N PHE A 18 -26.78 6.45 -17.28
CA PHE A 18 -27.78 5.58 -16.68
C PHE A 18 -28.76 6.37 -15.80
N THR A 19 -29.83 5.70 -15.38
CA THR A 19 -30.77 6.24 -14.39
C THR A 19 -30.68 5.48 -13.09
N THR A 20 -30.76 6.18 -11.96
CA THR A 20 -30.81 5.57 -10.63
C THR A 20 -31.79 6.32 -9.73
N SER A 21 -32.04 5.77 -8.55
CA SER A 21 -32.82 6.42 -7.51
C SER A 21 -32.11 6.35 -6.17
N LEU A 22 -32.03 7.47 -5.46
CA LEU A 22 -31.52 7.56 -4.11
C LEU A 22 -32.53 8.33 -3.25
N TRP A 23 -32.96 7.74 -2.13
CA TRP A 23 -33.98 8.28 -1.22
C TRP A 23 -35.25 8.81 -1.92
N GLY A 24 -35.74 8.07 -2.93
CA GLY A 24 -36.94 8.44 -3.70
C GLY A 24 -36.73 9.46 -4.81
N VAL A 25 -35.54 10.07 -4.92
CA VAL A 25 -35.20 11.02 -5.99
C VAL A 25 -34.69 10.25 -7.21
N ARG A 26 -35.36 10.42 -8.36
CA ARG A 26 -34.89 9.88 -9.65
C ARG A 26 -33.82 10.78 -10.27
N LEU A 27 -32.69 10.19 -10.59
CA LEU A 27 -31.50 10.83 -11.12
C LEU A 27 -31.15 10.25 -12.48
N LYS A 28 -30.82 11.14 -13.42
CA LYS A 28 -30.10 10.80 -14.65
C LYS A 28 -28.62 11.08 -14.39
N VAL A 29 -27.74 10.12 -14.62
CA VAL A 29 -26.32 10.21 -14.33
C VAL A 29 -25.56 10.01 -15.64
N SER A 30 -24.69 10.95 -15.99
CA SER A 30 -23.83 10.86 -17.18
C SER A 30 -22.37 11.12 -16.81
N ARG A 31 -21.44 10.35 -17.37
CA ARG A 31 -20.00 10.67 -17.37
C ARG A 31 -19.61 11.12 -18.77
N VAL A 32 -18.92 12.25 -18.86
CA VAL A 32 -18.35 12.79 -20.10
C VAL A 32 -16.84 12.96 -19.97
N GLY A 33 -16.11 12.44 -20.95
CA GLY A 33 -14.65 12.45 -21.01
C GLY A 33 -14.11 13.64 -21.79
N ALA A 34 -12.96 14.15 -21.34
CA ALA A 34 -12.25 15.24 -21.97
C ALA A 34 -10.94 14.80 -22.67
N ASP A 35 -10.67 13.49 -22.73
CA ASP A 35 -9.53 12.90 -23.46
C ASP A 35 -8.16 13.48 -23.04
N GLY A 36 -8.00 13.75 -21.74
CA GLY A 36 -6.80 14.37 -21.17
C GLY A 36 -6.64 15.86 -21.48
N ASN A 37 -7.61 16.50 -22.15
CA ASN A 37 -7.56 17.90 -22.50
C ASN A 37 -8.32 18.76 -21.47
N LEU A 38 -7.55 19.61 -20.80
CA LEU A 38 -8.01 20.57 -19.80
C LEU A 38 -8.97 21.64 -20.36
N GLU A 39 -8.67 22.21 -21.53
CA GLU A 39 -9.54 23.19 -22.19
C GLU A 39 -10.90 22.55 -22.53
N ARG A 40 -10.87 21.32 -23.02
CA ARG A 40 -12.08 20.55 -23.32
C ARG A 40 -12.91 20.29 -22.07
N ALA A 41 -12.28 20.00 -20.94
CA ALA A 41 -12.98 19.82 -19.66
C ALA A 41 -13.69 21.11 -19.22
N THR A 42 -13.05 22.27 -19.39
CA THR A 42 -13.65 23.59 -19.12
C THR A 42 -14.84 23.88 -20.03
N GLU A 43 -14.73 23.60 -21.33
CA GLU A 43 -15.85 23.73 -22.27
C GLU A 43 -17.05 22.87 -21.87
N LEU A 44 -16.80 21.61 -21.47
CA LEU A 44 -17.85 20.71 -20.99
C LEU A 44 -18.50 21.24 -19.71
N ALA A 45 -17.71 21.82 -18.79
CA ALA A 45 -18.23 22.40 -17.57
C ALA A 45 -19.18 23.57 -17.86
N HIS A 46 -18.82 24.45 -18.79
CA HIS A 46 -19.71 25.53 -19.21
C HIS A 46 -20.95 25.03 -19.96
N LEU A 47 -20.80 24.05 -20.85
CA LEU A 47 -21.91 23.48 -21.62
C LEU A 47 -22.98 22.87 -20.71
N TRP A 48 -22.55 22.09 -19.72
CA TRP A 48 -23.45 21.39 -18.81
C TRP A 48 -23.87 22.23 -17.60
N GLY A 49 -23.23 23.38 -17.38
CA GLY A 49 -23.45 24.21 -16.20
C GLY A 49 -24.88 24.71 -16.02
N ASP A 50 -25.64 24.86 -17.09
CA ASP A 50 -27.06 25.28 -17.04
C ASP A 50 -28.05 24.13 -17.31
N GLN A 51 -27.53 22.93 -17.58
CA GLN A 51 -28.34 21.75 -17.91
C GLN A 51 -28.35 20.70 -16.79
N ALA A 52 -27.27 20.62 -16.02
CA ALA A 52 -27.13 19.71 -14.90
C ALA A 52 -27.63 20.38 -13.60
N ALA A 53 -28.15 19.57 -12.69
CA ALA A 53 -28.39 20.00 -11.32
C ALA A 53 -27.07 20.05 -10.51
N VAL A 54 -26.17 19.09 -10.77
CA VAL A 54 -24.86 18.99 -10.11
C VAL A 54 -23.82 18.55 -11.13
N LEU A 55 -22.65 19.20 -11.09
CA LEU A 55 -21.48 18.86 -11.88
C LEU A 55 -20.35 18.34 -10.99
N GLY A 56 -19.95 17.10 -11.27
CA GLY A 56 -18.79 16.47 -10.65
C GLY A 56 -17.56 16.65 -11.52
N LEU A 57 -16.46 17.14 -10.95
CA LEU A 57 -15.20 17.37 -11.63
C LEU A 57 -14.19 16.29 -11.23
N GLY A 58 -14.04 15.29 -12.11
CA GLY A 58 -13.14 14.15 -11.98
C GLY A 58 -11.77 14.41 -12.58
N VAL A 59 -11.01 15.26 -11.91
CA VAL A 59 -9.62 15.62 -12.21
C VAL A 59 -8.72 15.09 -11.10
N ASP A 60 -7.47 14.79 -11.44
CA ASP A 60 -6.51 14.24 -10.46
C ASP A 60 -6.37 15.20 -9.27
N GLN A 61 -6.20 14.64 -8.06
CA GLN A 61 -6.32 15.35 -6.79
C GLN A 61 -5.30 16.47 -6.55
N ASP A 62 -4.30 16.63 -7.44
CA ASP A 62 -3.35 17.76 -7.42
C ASP A 62 -3.95 19.07 -7.94
N SER A 63 -5.24 19.12 -8.24
CA SER A 63 -5.86 20.28 -8.83
C SER A 63 -6.47 21.25 -7.80
N ASP A 64 -5.67 21.82 -6.92
CA ASP A 64 -5.92 23.22 -6.52
C ASP A 64 -6.04 24.11 -7.78
N ASP A 65 -5.42 23.65 -8.87
CA ASP A 65 -5.50 24.21 -10.22
C ASP A 65 -6.86 24.11 -10.91
N LEU A 66 -7.77 23.13 -10.67
CA LEU A 66 -8.93 23.02 -11.57
C LEU A 66 -10.02 24.05 -11.33
N MET A 67 -10.29 24.41 -10.06
CA MET A 67 -11.17 25.55 -9.77
C MET A 67 -10.55 26.86 -10.27
N ALA A 68 -9.22 26.96 -10.27
CA ALA A 68 -8.50 28.08 -10.89
C ALA A 68 -8.54 28.03 -12.44
N LEU A 69 -8.61 26.84 -13.04
CA LEU A 69 -8.53 26.58 -14.48
C LEU A 69 -9.89 26.65 -15.19
N ILE A 70 -10.99 26.26 -14.53
CA ILE A 70 -12.35 26.51 -15.04
C ILE A 70 -12.64 28.02 -15.04
N GLY A 71 -11.80 28.81 -14.37
CA GLY A 71 -11.97 30.25 -14.25
C GLY A 71 -13.27 30.58 -13.52
N PRO A 72 -13.85 31.78 -13.73
CA PRO A 72 -15.15 32.11 -13.17
C PRO A 72 -16.24 31.26 -13.85
N TYR A 73 -16.51 30.09 -13.28
CA TYR A 73 -17.68 29.29 -13.62
C TYR A 73 -18.95 30.10 -13.30
N ARG A 74 -19.84 30.23 -14.28
CA ARG A 74 -21.08 31.03 -14.19
C ARG A 74 -22.35 30.20 -14.34
N GLY A 75 -22.22 28.87 -14.43
CA GLY A 75 -23.37 27.99 -14.56
C GLY A 75 -24.16 27.90 -13.26
N THR A 76 -25.40 27.44 -13.37
CA THR A 76 -26.32 27.27 -12.24
C THR A 76 -26.13 25.96 -11.46
N ALA A 77 -25.46 24.96 -12.05
CA ALA A 77 -25.23 23.67 -11.39
C ALA A 77 -24.29 23.79 -10.18
N THR A 78 -24.60 23.06 -9.10
CA THR A 78 -23.69 22.92 -7.96
C THR A 78 -22.43 22.16 -8.39
N LEU A 79 -21.25 22.63 -8.00
CA LEU A 79 -19.98 21.98 -8.32
C LEU A 79 -19.48 21.10 -7.17
N THR A 80 -18.86 19.98 -7.50
CA THR A 80 -18.05 19.21 -6.55
C THR A 80 -16.88 18.50 -7.25
N THR A 81 -15.80 18.24 -6.52
CA THR A 81 -14.70 17.35 -6.93
C THR A 81 -14.79 15.97 -6.28
N GLY A 82 -15.65 15.80 -5.26
CA GLY A 82 -15.74 14.57 -4.47
C GLY A 82 -14.46 14.22 -3.71
N THR A 83 -13.53 15.16 -3.49
CA THR A 83 -12.24 14.90 -2.82
C THR A 83 -12.41 14.25 -1.45
N ARG A 84 -13.32 14.79 -0.63
CA ARG A 84 -13.63 14.24 0.70
C ARG A 84 -14.14 12.79 0.59
N LEU A 85 -15.11 12.55 -0.29
CA LEU A 85 -15.65 11.21 -0.53
C LEU A 85 -14.58 10.26 -1.06
N GLY A 86 -13.64 10.73 -1.88
CA GLY A 86 -12.54 9.92 -2.40
C GLY A 86 -11.67 9.33 -1.30
N GLY A 87 -11.33 10.13 -0.29
CA GLY A 87 -10.61 9.66 0.89
C GLY A 87 -11.41 8.62 1.70
N ILE A 88 -12.71 8.86 1.90
CA ILE A 88 -13.61 7.93 2.60
C ILE A 88 -13.70 6.58 1.86
N LEU A 89 -13.90 6.61 0.54
CA LEU A 89 -14.05 5.41 -0.29
C LEU A 89 -12.76 4.59 -0.33
N GLN A 90 -11.60 5.23 -0.46
CA GLN A 90 -10.32 4.52 -0.42
C GLN A 90 -10.07 3.88 0.96
N GLU A 91 -10.27 4.60 2.06
CA GLU A 91 -10.14 4.04 3.40
C GLU A 91 -11.09 2.84 3.59
N TRP A 92 -12.36 3.02 3.20
CA TRP A 92 -13.36 1.97 3.26
C TRP A 92 -12.95 0.74 2.45
N SER A 93 -12.37 0.91 1.25
CA SER A 93 -11.89 -0.20 0.43
C SER A 93 -10.77 -1.02 1.09
N VAL A 94 -9.86 -0.34 1.79
CA VAL A 94 -8.77 -1.00 2.55
C VAL A 94 -9.35 -1.78 3.72
N ARG A 95 -10.22 -1.17 4.52
CA ARG A 95 -10.84 -1.84 5.67
C ARG A 95 -11.70 -3.04 5.25
N HIS A 96 -12.44 -2.88 4.15
CA HIS A 96 -13.22 -3.97 3.56
C HIS A 96 -12.32 -5.11 3.09
N ALA A 97 -11.27 -4.83 2.31
CA ALA A 97 -10.35 -5.85 1.83
C ALA A 97 -9.61 -6.56 2.97
N GLN A 98 -9.24 -5.83 4.03
CA GLN A 98 -8.63 -6.41 5.23
C GLN A 98 -9.54 -7.46 5.88
N HIS A 99 -10.84 -7.17 6.00
CA HIS A 99 -11.84 -8.08 6.54
C HIS A 99 -12.13 -9.25 5.59
N GLN A 100 -12.47 -8.94 4.33
CA GLN A 100 -12.87 -9.92 3.31
C GLN A 100 -11.76 -10.94 3.02
N LEU A 101 -10.50 -10.51 2.96
CA LEU A 101 -9.35 -11.36 2.64
C LEU A 101 -8.63 -11.88 3.90
N GLY A 102 -9.17 -11.64 5.09
CA GLY A 102 -8.69 -12.21 6.35
C GLY A 102 -7.25 -11.84 6.68
N GLY A 103 -6.98 -10.56 6.89
CA GLY A 103 -5.68 -10.07 7.36
C GLY A 103 -4.65 -9.80 6.26
N LEU A 104 -5.10 -9.35 5.08
CA LEU A 104 -4.25 -9.11 3.91
C LEU A 104 -3.05 -8.21 4.22
N PHE A 105 -3.25 -7.18 5.03
CA PHE A 105 -2.26 -6.15 5.32
C PHE A 105 -1.41 -6.41 6.56
N ASN A 106 -1.67 -7.52 7.27
CA ASN A 106 -0.94 -7.84 8.50
C ASN A 106 0.56 -7.88 8.22
N ASN A 107 1.29 -6.95 8.85
CA ASN A 107 2.73 -6.74 8.68
C ASN A 107 3.20 -6.65 7.21
N ALA A 108 2.32 -6.25 6.28
CA ALA A 108 2.65 -6.13 4.87
C ALA A 108 3.67 -5.00 4.65
N ARG A 109 4.58 -5.20 3.70
CA ARG A 109 5.52 -4.16 3.29
C ARG A 109 4.82 -3.28 2.27
N THR A 110 4.51 -2.05 2.66
CA THR A 110 3.66 -1.16 1.87
C THR A 110 4.44 0.04 1.39
N LEU A 111 4.40 0.28 0.08
CA LEU A 111 4.99 1.44 -0.56
C LEU A 111 3.90 2.38 -1.04
N PHE A 112 3.95 3.63 -0.61
CA PHE A 112 3.17 4.74 -1.15
C PHE A 112 4.00 5.48 -2.18
N LEU A 113 3.45 5.66 -3.38
CA LEU A 113 4.03 6.58 -4.35
C LEU A 113 3.62 8.03 -4.05
N SER A 114 2.46 8.24 -3.43
CA SER A 114 1.98 9.55 -2.98
C SER A 114 1.33 9.44 -1.59
N GLY A 115 2.13 9.49 -0.54
CA GLY A 115 1.64 9.40 0.84
C GLY A 115 0.76 10.57 1.25
N LEU A 116 1.08 11.79 0.77
CA LEU A 116 0.32 13.00 1.09
C LEU A 116 -1.10 12.96 0.49
N GLN A 117 -1.24 12.46 -0.75
CA GLN A 117 -2.57 12.29 -1.37
C GLN A 117 -3.33 11.14 -0.72
N ASP A 118 -2.67 10.01 -0.48
CA ASP A 118 -3.29 8.82 0.11
C ASP A 118 -3.14 8.77 1.66
N TYR A 119 -3.18 9.93 2.32
CA TYR A 119 -2.90 10.04 3.77
C TYR A 119 -3.87 9.23 4.65
N ARG A 120 -5.18 9.25 4.33
CA ARG A 120 -6.18 8.45 5.05
C ARG A 120 -5.91 6.94 4.91
N VAL A 121 -5.44 6.51 3.74
CA VAL A 121 -5.03 5.12 3.48
C VAL A 121 -3.76 4.77 4.25
N ALA A 122 -2.81 5.71 4.35
CA ALA A 122 -1.62 5.55 5.18
C ALA A 122 -1.96 5.35 6.65
N LEU A 123 -2.89 6.15 7.20
CA LEU A 123 -3.39 5.98 8.57
C LEU A 123 -4.06 4.62 8.75
N ALA A 124 -4.99 4.24 7.88
CA ALA A 124 -5.68 2.95 7.98
C ALA A 124 -4.72 1.75 7.89
N LEU A 125 -3.73 1.80 6.99
CA LEU A 125 -2.73 0.74 6.87
C LEU A 125 -1.75 0.71 8.05
N SER A 126 -1.47 1.86 8.69
CA SER A 126 -0.62 1.92 9.89
C SER A 126 -1.17 1.10 11.06
N GLU A 127 -2.49 0.86 11.10
CA GLU A 127 -3.13 -0.01 12.09
C GLU A 127 -2.76 -1.51 11.89
N TYR A 128 -2.38 -1.90 10.67
CA TYR A 128 -2.10 -3.31 10.30
C TYR A 128 -0.62 -3.61 10.09
N THR A 129 0.20 -2.59 9.82
CA THR A 129 1.63 -2.76 9.55
C THR A 129 2.45 -1.52 9.90
N SER A 130 3.63 -1.74 10.48
CA SER A 130 4.67 -0.73 10.67
C SER A 130 5.63 -0.62 9.48
N ASN A 131 5.53 -1.51 8.48
CA ASN A 131 6.41 -1.54 7.32
C ASN A 131 5.94 -0.59 6.21
N LEU A 132 5.77 0.68 6.55
CA LEU A 132 5.36 1.72 5.60
C LEU A 132 6.57 2.41 4.98
N GLN A 133 6.51 2.65 3.68
CA GLN A 133 7.49 3.47 2.96
C GLN A 133 6.78 4.48 2.08
N PHE A 134 7.25 5.73 2.08
CA PHE A 134 6.68 6.82 1.28
C PHE A 134 7.72 7.37 0.33
N ALA A 135 7.37 7.47 -0.95
CA ALA A 135 8.23 7.94 -2.02
C ALA A 135 8.09 9.44 -2.31
N ASP A 136 7.30 10.17 -1.53
CA ASP A 136 7.02 11.60 -1.75
C ASP A 136 8.29 12.44 -1.93
N PRO A 137 9.34 12.35 -1.09
CA PRO A 137 10.58 13.12 -1.31
C PRO A 137 11.33 12.70 -2.58
N VAL A 138 11.22 11.42 -2.97
CA VAL A 138 11.87 10.88 -4.17
C VAL A 138 11.20 11.41 -5.42
N LEU A 139 9.87 11.41 -5.46
CA LEU A 139 9.09 11.81 -6.64
C LEU A 139 8.92 13.33 -6.75
N GLN A 140 8.78 14.04 -5.64
CA GLN A 140 8.57 15.50 -5.64
C GLN A 140 9.87 16.30 -5.71
N LEU A 141 10.95 15.82 -5.06
CA LEU A 141 12.20 16.57 -4.89
C LEU A 141 13.44 15.85 -5.46
N GLY A 142 13.30 14.59 -5.93
CA GLY A 142 14.44 13.81 -6.44
C GLY A 142 15.40 13.33 -5.35
N VAL A 143 15.03 13.46 -4.07
CA VAL A 143 15.86 13.05 -2.93
C VAL A 143 15.79 11.53 -2.79
N PRO A 144 16.91 10.78 -2.81
CA PRO A 144 16.89 9.31 -2.84
C PRO A 144 16.65 8.69 -1.45
N LYS A 145 15.66 9.19 -0.72
CA LYS A 145 15.30 8.74 0.62
C LYS A 145 13.80 8.54 0.73
N LEU A 146 13.41 7.32 1.07
CA LEU A 146 12.04 6.99 1.43
C LEU A 146 11.79 7.36 2.89
N LEU A 147 10.58 7.85 3.19
CA LEU A 147 10.13 8.03 4.58
C LEU A 147 9.59 6.71 5.10
N GLY A 148 9.81 6.38 6.37
CA GLY A 148 9.49 5.06 6.94
C GLY A 148 8.29 5.00 7.88
N SER A 149 7.51 6.08 7.99
CA SER A 149 6.45 6.23 9.00
C SER A 149 5.53 7.39 8.66
N VAL A 150 4.29 7.38 9.16
CA VAL A 150 3.34 8.47 8.98
C VAL A 150 3.85 9.75 9.66
N GLU A 151 4.54 9.64 10.80
CA GLU A 151 5.16 10.79 11.48
C GLU A 151 6.29 11.42 10.66
N ALA A 152 7.02 10.62 9.89
CA ALA A 152 8.02 11.14 8.95
C ALA A 152 7.36 11.84 7.76
N LEU A 153 6.21 11.33 7.29
CA LEU A 153 5.41 11.98 6.25
C LEU A 153 4.84 13.32 6.72
N ASN A 154 4.30 13.41 7.93
CA ASN A 154 3.80 14.67 8.50
C ASN A 154 4.90 15.72 8.61
N ARG A 155 6.07 15.34 9.15
CA ARG A 155 7.24 16.24 9.21
C ARG A 155 7.70 16.69 7.81
N TYR A 156 7.57 15.81 6.82
CA TYR A 156 7.87 16.17 5.43
C TYR A 156 6.87 17.18 4.89
N ALA A 157 5.56 16.99 5.12
CA ALA A 157 4.51 17.92 4.72
C ALA A 157 4.72 19.32 5.35
N ASP A 158 4.93 19.36 6.67
CA ASP A 158 5.18 20.60 7.42
C ASP A 158 6.40 21.35 6.87
N GLY A 159 7.48 20.62 6.58
CA GLY A 159 8.71 21.19 6.02
C GLY A 159 8.56 21.63 4.56
N ALA A 160 7.85 20.87 3.73
CA ALA A 160 7.61 21.18 2.33
C ALA A 160 6.76 22.45 2.14
N HIS A 161 5.84 22.73 3.07
CA HIS A 161 5.04 23.96 3.05
C HIS A 161 5.88 25.24 3.25
N TYR A 162 7.06 25.18 3.88
CA TYR A 162 7.98 26.32 3.96
C TYR A 162 8.75 26.56 2.65
N VAL A 163 8.70 25.61 1.72
CA VAL A 163 9.39 25.67 0.43
C VAL A 163 8.38 25.72 -0.73
N LYS A 164 7.22 26.37 -0.50
CA LYS A 164 6.09 26.47 -1.46
C LYS A 164 6.46 26.89 -2.89
N ASP A 165 7.58 27.61 -3.06
CA ASP A 165 8.06 28.05 -4.38
C ASP A 165 9.03 27.06 -5.05
N TRP A 166 9.36 25.95 -4.40
CA TRP A 166 10.26 24.93 -4.94
C TRP A 166 9.48 23.73 -5.45
N SER A 167 8.99 23.84 -6.68
CA SER A 167 8.88 22.65 -7.53
C SER A 167 10.28 22.28 -8.01
N LEU A 168 10.57 21.00 -8.21
CA LEU A 168 11.73 20.61 -9.02
C LEU A 168 11.62 21.39 -10.34
N PRO A 169 12.54 22.31 -10.65
CA PRO A 169 12.48 23.08 -11.89
C PRO A 169 12.27 22.12 -13.06
N ALA A 170 11.37 22.42 -14.00
CA ALA A 170 11.08 21.51 -15.13
C ALA A 170 12.36 21.07 -15.89
N ALA A 171 13.43 21.86 -15.80
CA ALA A 171 14.78 21.56 -16.29
C ALA A 171 15.48 20.39 -15.56
N LEU A 172 15.26 20.20 -14.25
CA LEU A 172 15.76 19.08 -13.45
C LEU A 172 14.84 17.84 -13.52
N ASN A 173 13.64 17.99 -14.08
CA ASN A 173 12.71 16.90 -14.38
C ASN A 173 13.06 16.14 -15.68
N ARG A 174 14.28 16.36 -16.20
CA ARG A 174 14.87 15.66 -17.35
C ARG A 174 16.29 15.20 -17.00
N GLY A 175 16.65 13.99 -17.44
CA GLY A 175 18.00 13.42 -17.28
C GLY A 175 18.19 12.57 -16.02
N PRO A 176 19.40 12.56 -15.42
CA PRO A 176 19.85 11.53 -14.48
C PRO A 176 19.08 11.50 -13.15
N VAL A 177 18.51 12.63 -12.70
CA VAL A 177 17.73 12.69 -11.44
C VAL A 177 16.46 11.86 -11.55
N LYS A 178 15.74 11.95 -12.67
CA LYS A 178 14.50 11.17 -12.90
C LYS A 178 14.80 9.67 -13.03
N GLU A 179 15.90 9.32 -13.70
CA GLU A 179 16.34 7.92 -13.80
C GLU A 179 16.73 7.36 -12.43
N TRP A 180 17.40 8.17 -11.60
CA TRP A 180 17.76 7.79 -10.25
C TRP A 180 16.53 7.63 -9.34
N ALA A 181 15.58 8.57 -9.39
CA ALA A 181 14.31 8.48 -8.68
C ALA A 181 13.56 7.19 -9.08
N ARG A 182 13.48 6.92 -10.40
CA ARG A 182 12.88 5.68 -10.92
C ARG A 182 13.61 4.44 -10.41
N PHE A 183 14.94 4.45 -10.35
CA PHE A 183 15.72 3.34 -9.79
C PHE A 183 15.42 3.11 -8.31
N VAL A 184 15.37 4.17 -7.50
CA VAL A 184 15.02 4.09 -6.07
C VAL A 184 13.62 3.51 -5.89
N VAL A 185 12.63 4.00 -6.65
CA VAL A 185 11.26 3.49 -6.60
C VAL A 185 11.18 2.04 -7.07
N ARG A 186 11.87 1.65 -8.16
CA ARG A 186 11.91 0.25 -8.63
C ARG A 186 12.47 -0.67 -7.56
N LYS A 187 13.54 -0.27 -6.86
CA LYS A 187 14.11 -1.05 -5.73
C LYS A 187 13.17 -1.15 -4.54
N ALA A 188 12.37 -0.13 -4.29
CA ALA A 188 11.34 -0.14 -3.26
C ALA A 188 10.17 -1.06 -3.65
N LEU A 189 9.71 -1.00 -4.90
CA LEU A 189 8.67 -1.86 -5.46
C LEU A 189 9.06 -3.33 -5.36
N GLN A 190 10.29 -3.71 -5.76
CA GLN A 190 10.80 -5.09 -5.63
C GLN A 190 10.69 -5.64 -4.20
N LYS A 191 10.73 -4.76 -3.20
CA LYS A 191 10.67 -5.08 -1.78
C LYS A 191 9.26 -5.06 -1.21
N ALA A 192 8.34 -4.30 -1.80
CA ALA A 192 6.97 -4.13 -1.33
C ALA A 192 6.09 -5.32 -1.72
N SER A 193 5.13 -5.65 -0.85
CA SER A 193 4.02 -6.57 -1.14
C SER A 193 2.73 -5.85 -1.51
N VAL A 194 2.59 -4.60 -1.03
CA VAL A 194 1.44 -3.72 -1.27
C VAL A 194 1.96 -2.41 -1.82
N VAL A 195 1.29 -1.88 -2.83
CA VAL A 195 1.61 -0.60 -3.46
C VAL A 195 0.36 0.27 -3.46
N VAL A 196 0.48 1.48 -2.92
CA VAL A 196 -0.57 2.51 -2.98
C VAL A 196 -0.09 3.57 -3.95
N ALA A 197 -0.82 3.77 -5.05
CA ALA A 197 -0.39 4.67 -6.10
C ALA A 197 -1.56 5.15 -6.99
N PRO A 198 -1.49 6.40 -7.47
CA PRO A 198 -2.17 6.79 -8.70
C PRO A 198 -1.83 5.82 -9.84
N ILE A 199 -2.85 5.33 -10.54
CA ILE A 199 -2.69 4.21 -11.49
C ILE A 199 -1.70 4.54 -12.62
N HIS A 200 -1.65 5.80 -13.06
CA HIS A 200 -0.77 6.25 -14.13
C HIS A 200 0.72 6.16 -13.75
N LEU A 201 1.07 6.28 -12.46
CA LEU A 201 2.46 6.12 -11.99
C LEU A 201 2.94 4.67 -12.09
N LEU A 202 2.03 3.72 -12.26
CA LEU A 202 2.37 2.30 -12.43
C LEU A 202 2.69 1.94 -13.89
N ASP A 203 2.48 2.85 -14.85
CA ASP A 203 2.62 2.59 -16.28
C ASP A 203 4.05 2.21 -16.68
N ASP A 204 5.04 2.91 -16.11
CA ASP A 204 6.47 2.73 -16.36
C ASP A 204 7.04 1.43 -15.77
N PHE A 205 6.27 0.68 -14.96
CA PHE A 205 6.74 -0.53 -14.28
C PHE A 205 6.27 -1.81 -14.96
N ASP A 206 7.14 -2.81 -14.99
CA ASP A 206 6.97 -4.08 -15.67
C ASP A 206 6.52 -5.21 -14.73
N LEU A 207 6.42 -6.42 -15.27
CA LEU A 207 6.09 -7.62 -14.52
C LEU A 207 7.08 -7.89 -13.37
N GLU A 208 8.38 -7.66 -13.56
CA GLU A 208 9.39 -7.84 -12.51
C GLU A 208 9.10 -6.94 -11.30
N ALA A 209 8.63 -5.73 -11.56
CA ALA A 209 8.32 -4.75 -10.54
C ALA A 209 6.94 -4.91 -9.89
N LEU A 210 5.96 -5.58 -10.51
CA LEU A 210 4.56 -5.61 -10.03
C LEU A 210 3.97 -7.00 -9.80
N ALA A 211 4.63 -8.06 -10.27
CA ALA A 211 4.13 -9.42 -10.12
C ALA A 211 3.87 -9.80 -8.65
N GLY A 212 2.71 -10.42 -8.40
CA GLY A 212 2.28 -10.92 -7.10
C GLY A 212 1.90 -9.83 -6.08
N LYS A 213 1.92 -8.55 -6.46
CA LYS A 213 1.62 -7.44 -5.54
C LYS A 213 0.14 -7.16 -5.45
N VAL A 214 -0.24 -6.63 -4.28
CA VAL A 214 -1.51 -5.95 -4.08
C VAL A 214 -1.34 -4.49 -4.50
N VAL A 215 -2.20 -3.99 -5.37
CA VAL A 215 -2.26 -2.58 -5.77
C VAL A 215 -3.51 -1.97 -5.17
N ILE A 216 -3.35 -0.89 -4.40
CA ILE A 216 -4.45 -0.02 -3.97
C ILE A 216 -4.38 1.22 -4.85
N ALA A 217 -5.46 1.48 -5.57
CA ALA A 217 -5.58 2.62 -6.48
C ALA A 217 -7.04 3.09 -6.51
N ALA A 218 -7.30 4.20 -7.18
CA ALA A 218 -8.65 4.69 -7.41
C ALA A 218 -8.99 4.69 -8.91
N ASN A 219 -10.25 4.40 -9.23
CA ASN A 219 -10.85 4.53 -10.56
C ASN A 219 -10.17 3.65 -11.62
N VAL A 220 -9.96 2.37 -11.33
CA VAL A 220 -9.27 1.45 -12.26
C VAL A 220 -10.28 0.93 -13.29
N ASN A 221 -10.29 1.53 -14.49
CA ASN A 221 -11.11 1.06 -15.60
C ASN A 221 -10.66 -0.31 -16.14
N GLU A 222 -11.44 -0.90 -17.05
CA GLU A 222 -11.18 -2.24 -17.57
C GLU A 222 -9.86 -2.35 -18.35
N ALA A 223 -9.51 -1.34 -19.14
CA ALA A 223 -8.25 -1.31 -19.88
C ALA A 223 -7.04 -1.29 -18.93
N ARG A 224 -7.07 -0.46 -17.89
CA ARG A 224 -6.04 -0.42 -16.84
C ARG A 224 -6.00 -1.73 -16.06
N MET A 225 -7.15 -2.32 -15.77
CA MET A 225 -7.25 -3.62 -15.10
C MET A 225 -6.56 -4.73 -15.92
N ALA A 226 -6.76 -4.74 -17.25
CA ALA A 226 -6.07 -5.65 -18.16
C ALA A 226 -4.55 -5.44 -18.13
N THR A 227 -4.07 -4.20 -18.16
CA THR A 227 -2.65 -3.90 -18.02
C THR A 227 -2.07 -4.41 -16.69
N LEU A 228 -2.77 -4.21 -15.57
CA LEU A 228 -2.33 -4.72 -14.26
C LEU A 228 -2.30 -6.26 -14.22
N ARG A 229 -3.29 -6.89 -14.84
CA ARG A 229 -3.33 -8.36 -15.01
C ARG A 229 -2.09 -8.85 -15.74
N ASP A 230 -1.77 -8.24 -16.88
CA ASP A 230 -0.64 -8.63 -17.73
C ASP A 230 0.71 -8.35 -17.05
N LYS A 231 0.76 -7.35 -16.15
CA LYS A 231 1.89 -7.08 -15.25
C LYS A 231 1.96 -8.02 -14.04
N GLY A 232 1.06 -8.99 -13.92
CA GLY A 232 1.09 -10.03 -12.90
C GLY A 232 0.61 -9.59 -11.52
N VAL A 233 -0.13 -8.47 -11.40
CA VAL A 233 -0.72 -8.02 -10.13
C VAL A 233 -1.67 -9.09 -9.60
N SER A 234 -1.57 -9.40 -8.30
CA SER A 234 -2.38 -10.45 -7.66
C SER A 234 -3.74 -9.94 -7.22
N THR A 235 -3.80 -8.73 -6.68
CA THR A 235 -5.03 -8.11 -6.19
C THR A 235 -5.02 -6.62 -6.50
N VAL A 236 -6.15 -6.11 -7.01
CA VAL A 236 -6.41 -4.69 -7.17
C VAL A 236 -7.54 -4.32 -6.22
N ILE A 237 -7.27 -3.37 -5.33
CA ILE A 237 -8.25 -2.78 -4.44
C ILE A 237 -8.54 -1.39 -5.00
N ASP A 238 -9.75 -1.24 -5.52
CA ASP A 238 -10.22 0.01 -6.12
C ASP A 238 -11.33 0.60 -5.25
N GLY A 239 -11.10 1.82 -4.78
CA GLY A 239 -12.06 2.58 -3.97
C GLY A 239 -13.31 3.00 -4.75
N ALA A 240 -13.28 2.97 -6.08
CA ALA A 240 -14.41 3.35 -6.91
C ALA A 240 -15.49 2.25 -6.94
N PRO A 241 -16.67 2.46 -6.35
CA PRO A 241 -17.74 1.46 -6.38
C PRO A 241 -18.34 1.32 -7.78
N VAL A 242 -19.06 0.23 -8.03
CA VAL A 242 -19.81 0.00 -9.28
C VAL A 242 -21.29 0.27 -9.06
N LEU A 243 -21.89 1.06 -9.94
CA LEU A 243 -23.34 1.27 -9.98
C LEU A 243 -23.82 1.13 -11.42
N GLN A 244 -24.87 0.33 -11.64
CA GLN A 244 -25.42 0.06 -12.98
C GLN A 244 -24.35 -0.41 -14.00
N GLY A 245 -23.36 -1.18 -13.56
CA GLY A 245 -22.28 -1.68 -14.42
C GLY A 245 -21.16 -0.68 -14.69
N HIS A 246 -21.20 0.53 -14.13
CA HIS A 246 -20.19 1.56 -14.32
C HIS A 246 -19.41 1.85 -13.03
N SER A 247 -18.09 1.96 -13.12
CA SER A 247 -17.25 2.43 -12.01
C SER A 247 -17.49 3.92 -11.79
N LEU A 248 -17.86 4.29 -10.57
CA LEU A 248 -18.14 5.67 -10.20
C LEU A 248 -16.94 6.29 -9.51
N GLY A 249 -16.40 7.34 -10.14
CA GLY A 249 -15.42 8.18 -9.46
C GLY A 249 -16.05 8.97 -8.29
N PRO A 250 -15.25 9.40 -7.31
CA PRO A 250 -15.75 10.12 -6.14
C PRO A 250 -16.58 11.36 -6.50
N HIS A 251 -16.13 12.15 -7.47
CA HIS A 251 -16.86 13.32 -7.99
C HIS A 251 -18.28 12.99 -8.45
N LEU A 252 -18.48 11.84 -9.09
CA LEU A 252 -19.76 11.45 -9.66
C LEU A 252 -20.71 10.91 -8.59
N LEU A 253 -20.20 10.06 -7.68
CA LEU A 253 -20.98 9.59 -6.55
C LEU A 253 -21.36 10.73 -5.61
N ASP A 254 -20.44 11.65 -5.35
CA ASP A 254 -20.72 12.84 -4.54
C ASP A 254 -21.81 13.69 -5.19
N SER A 255 -21.76 13.87 -6.51
CA SER A 255 -22.80 14.59 -7.25
C SER A 255 -24.17 13.92 -7.17
N ILE A 256 -24.22 12.57 -7.13
CA ILE A 256 -25.46 11.81 -6.89
C ILE A 256 -26.02 12.11 -5.50
N VAL A 257 -25.17 12.13 -4.47
CA VAL A 257 -25.56 12.41 -3.08
C VAL A 257 -26.05 13.85 -2.92
N ILE A 258 -25.32 14.84 -3.45
CA ILE A 258 -25.73 16.25 -3.47
C ILE A 258 -27.08 16.40 -4.17
N ALA A 259 -27.25 15.80 -5.35
CA ALA A 259 -28.51 15.90 -6.09
C ALA A 259 -29.68 15.25 -5.36
N ALA A 260 -29.46 14.13 -4.67
CA ALA A 260 -30.49 13.42 -3.92
C ALA A 260 -30.89 14.15 -2.63
N THR A 261 -29.91 14.63 -1.86
CA THR A 261 -30.15 15.36 -0.60
C THR A 261 -30.65 16.79 -0.81
N GLY A 262 -30.17 17.47 -1.86
CA GLY A 262 -30.33 18.91 -2.03
C GLY A 262 -29.50 19.75 -1.04
N LYS A 263 -28.59 19.13 -0.28
CA LYS A 263 -27.65 19.83 0.61
C LYS A 263 -26.55 20.49 -0.20
N HIS A 264 -25.99 21.58 0.31
CA HIS A 264 -24.74 22.10 -0.24
C HIS A 264 -23.57 21.15 0.10
N PRO A 265 -22.51 21.10 -0.72
CA PRO A 265 -21.38 20.20 -0.50
C PRO A 265 -20.73 20.34 0.89
N GLU A 266 -20.72 21.55 1.43
CA GLU A 266 -20.17 21.88 2.75
C GLU A 266 -21.03 21.40 3.93
N ASP A 267 -22.33 21.18 3.70
CA ASP A 267 -23.27 20.67 4.71
C ASP A 267 -23.35 19.13 4.74
N LEU A 268 -22.69 18.44 3.80
CA LEU A 268 -22.67 16.98 3.77
C LEU A 268 -21.76 16.43 4.88
N MET A 269 -22.28 15.47 5.63
CA MET A 269 -21.56 14.80 6.71
C MET A 269 -21.06 13.41 6.28
N GLU A 270 -20.15 12.80 7.05
CA GLU A 270 -19.68 11.45 6.73
C GLU A 270 -20.84 10.43 6.76
N ASP A 271 -21.79 10.61 7.69
CA ASP A 271 -22.99 9.78 7.80
C ASP A 271 -23.87 9.83 6.54
N ASP A 272 -23.99 11.00 5.88
CA ASP A 272 -24.75 11.11 4.62
C ASP A 272 -24.16 10.20 3.53
N TYR A 273 -22.83 10.12 3.45
CA TYR A 273 -22.16 9.24 2.49
C TYR A 273 -22.33 7.76 2.86
N LEU A 274 -22.24 7.42 4.15
CA LEU A 274 -22.42 6.04 4.62
C LEU A 274 -23.85 5.56 4.36
N GLU A 275 -24.86 6.40 4.62
CA GLU A 275 -26.25 6.12 4.29
C GLU A 275 -26.46 5.96 2.78
N ALA A 276 -25.82 6.80 1.95
CA ALA A 276 -25.90 6.68 0.50
C ALA A 276 -25.27 5.39 -0.01
N ILE A 277 -24.09 5.02 0.51
CA ILE A 277 -23.40 3.76 0.20
C ILE A 277 -24.30 2.58 0.53
N ALA A 278 -24.93 2.58 1.71
CA ALA A 278 -25.85 1.54 2.15
C ALA A 278 -27.12 1.48 1.29
N ALA A 279 -27.75 2.63 1.01
CA ALA A 279 -28.98 2.73 0.22
C ALA A 279 -28.78 2.25 -1.23
N LEU A 280 -27.63 2.60 -1.83
CA LEU A 280 -27.25 2.17 -3.17
C LEU A 280 -26.64 0.76 -3.20
N LYS A 281 -26.42 0.15 -2.03
CA LYS A 281 -25.75 -1.16 -1.86
C LYS A 281 -24.41 -1.21 -2.59
N LEU A 282 -23.63 -0.15 -2.44
CA LEU A 282 -22.31 -0.07 -3.04
C LEU A 282 -21.34 -0.96 -2.27
N GLU A 283 -20.41 -1.57 -2.99
CA GLU A 283 -19.29 -2.32 -2.42
C GLU A 283 -17.98 -1.83 -3.06
N PRO A 284 -16.86 -1.86 -2.32
CA PRO A 284 -15.55 -1.60 -2.90
C PRO A 284 -15.17 -2.72 -3.86
N ARG A 285 -14.31 -2.41 -4.82
CA ARG A 285 -13.88 -3.41 -5.80
C ARG A 285 -12.60 -4.07 -5.32
N VAL A 286 -12.70 -5.33 -4.91
CA VAL A 286 -11.53 -6.19 -4.67
C VAL A 286 -11.44 -7.19 -5.82
N VAL A 287 -10.58 -6.88 -6.80
CA VAL A 287 -10.42 -7.66 -8.02
C VAL A 287 -9.17 -8.53 -7.92
N LEU A 288 -9.28 -9.79 -8.34
CA LEU A 288 -8.18 -10.75 -8.42
C LEU A 288 -7.90 -11.04 -9.91
N PRO A 289 -7.12 -10.19 -10.62
CA PRO A 289 -7.10 -10.21 -12.08
C PRO A 289 -6.60 -11.54 -12.67
N ASN A 290 -5.75 -12.24 -11.93
CA ASN A 290 -5.15 -13.53 -12.28
C ASN A 290 -5.66 -14.68 -11.38
N GLY A 291 -6.85 -14.52 -10.79
CA GLY A 291 -7.41 -15.48 -9.81
C GLY A 291 -6.78 -15.37 -8.43
N PHE A 292 -7.17 -16.27 -7.53
CA PHE A 292 -6.72 -16.26 -6.14
C PHE A 292 -5.21 -16.53 -6.03
N GLN A 293 -4.47 -15.52 -5.56
CA GLN A 293 -3.02 -15.59 -5.34
C GLN A 293 -2.65 -14.94 -4.00
N ARG A 294 -2.79 -15.69 -2.90
CA ARG A 294 -2.40 -15.22 -1.57
C ARG A 294 -1.03 -15.76 -1.18
N THR A 295 -0.07 -14.86 -0.96
CA THR A 295 1.25 -15.23 -0.43
C THR A 295 1.36 -14.81 1.04
N ASN A 296 1.34 -15.79 1.93
CA ASN A 296 1.61 -15.58 3.36
C ASN A 296 3.12 -15.59 3.62
N ARG A 297 3.57 -14.81 4.60
CA ARG A 297 4.99 -14.64 4.90
C ARG A 297 5.30 -15.10 6.32
N PHE A 298 6.33 -15.91 6.51
CA PHE A 298 6.74 -16.38 7.83
C PHE A 298 8.23 -16.16 8.08
N ALA A 299 8.64 -16.21 9.34
CA ALA A 299 10.04 -16.38 9.72
C ALA A 299 10.17 -17.63 10.58
N PHE A 300 11.33 -18.25 10.55
CA PHE A 300 11.63 -19.39 11.39
C PHE A 300 13.02 -19.24 11.98
N VAL A 301 13.10 -19.21 13.30
CA VAL A 301 14.37 -19.11 14.00
C VAL A 301 15.06 -20.46 13.98
N ILE A 302 16.31 -20.46 13.57
CA ILE A 302 17.20 -21.62 13.60
C ILE A 302 18.41 -21.32 14.48
N HIS A 303 19.04 -22.38 14.97
CA HIS A 303 20.37 -22.31 15.56
C HIS A 303 21.26 -23.36 14.86
N PRO A 304 22.56 -23.11 14.74
CA PRO A 304 23.49 -24.10 14.23
C PRO A 304 23.50 -25.33 15.17
N LEU A 305 23.36 -26.53 14.58
CA LEU A 305 23.34 -27.80 15.32
C LEU A 305 24.74 -28.20 15.83
N SER A 306 25.81 -27.68 15.21
CA SER A 306 27.19 -27.93 15.59
C SER A 306 28.12 -26.81 15.14
N GLN A 307 29.36 -26.81 15.67
CA GLN A 307 30.41 -25.86 15.25
C GLN A 307 30.76 -25.98 13.74
N GLU A 308 30.52 -27.14 13.13
CA GLU A 308 30.78 -27.36 11.70
C GLU A 308 29.87 -26.54 10.79
N TYR A 309 28.67 -26.20 11.25
CA TYR A 309 27.74 -25.37 10.48
C TYR A 309 28.28 -23.94 10.27
N PHE A 310 29.09 -23.42 11.19
CA PHE A 310 29.70 -22.10 11.04
C PHE A 310 30.76 -22.06 9.94
N LYS A 311 31.40 -23.19 9.62
CA LYS A 311 32.42 -23.28 8.56
C LYS A 311 31.86 -23.11 7.15
N LYS A 312 30.54 -23.14 6.95
CA LYS A 312 29.88 -22.91 5.65
C LYS A 312 29.64 -21.43 5.34
N LEU A 313 29.83 -20.54 6.31
CA LEU A 313 29.81 -19.10 6.09
C LEU A 313 31.18 -18.69 5.55
N LYS A 314 31.25 -18.21 4.29
CA LYS A 314 32.51 -17.88 3.59
C LYS A 314 33.57 -17.13 4.42
N PRO A 315 33.22 -16.13 5.27
CA PRO A 315 34.21 -15.45 6.12
C PRO A 315 34.81 -16.35 7.21
N ILE A 316 34.01 -17.28 7.74
CA ILE A 316 34.40 -18.20 8.82
C ILE A 316 35.09 -19.43 8.25
N GLU A 317 34.72 -19.87 7.04
CA GLU A 317 35.41 -20.94 6.30
C GLU A 317 36.91 -20.63 6.17
N MET A 318 37.24 -19.43 5.69
CA MET A 318 38.61 -18.96 5.52
C MET A 318 39.40 -18.90 6.83
N LEU A 319 38.77 -18.45 7.93
CA LEU A 319 39.41 -18.41 9.25
C LEU A 319 39.59 -19.80 9.88
N SER A 320 38.69 -20.74 9.57
CA SER A 320 38.68 -22.08 10.15
C SER A 320 39.73 -23.04 9.55
N GLN A 321 40.22 -22.77 8.34
CA GLN A 321 41.23 -23.61 7.66
C GLN A 321 42.64 -23.48 8.26
N VAL A 322 42.88 -22.45 9.09
CA VAL A 322 44.20 -22.10 9.63
C VAL A 322 44.26 -22.06 11.17
N SER A 323 43.18 -22.42 11.87
CA SER A 323 43.03 -22.13 13.31
C SER A 323 42.93 -23.38 14.22
N PRO A 324 43.63 -23.43 15.38
CA PRO A 324 43.56 -24.54 16.34
C PRO A 324 42.19 -24.74 17.02
N PRO A 325 41.88 -25.92 17.60
CA PRO A 325 40.59 -26.20 18.26
C PRO A 325 40.20 -25.21 19.39
N VAL A 326 41.19 -24.65 20.08
CA VAL A 326 40.97 -23.63 21.14
C VAL A 326 40.36 -22.34 20.55
N PHE A 327 40.71 -22.00 19.31
CA PHE A 327 40.15 -20.85 18.60
C PHE A 327 38.66 -21.06 18.29
N MET A 328 38.24 -22.29 17.99
CA MET A 328 36.82 -22.60 17.70
C MET A 328 35.91 -22.39 18.91
N ASN A 329 36.38 -22.70 20.13
CA ASN A 329 35.63 -22.43 21.36
C ASN A 329 35.50 -20.92 21.63
N SER A 330 36.55 -20.14 21.34
CA SER A 330 36.50 -18.68 21.43
C SER A 330 35.60 -18.06 20.35
N LEU A 331 35.63 -18.63 19.14
CA LEU A 331 34.76 -18.26 18.03
C LEU A 331 33.28 -18.50 18.37
N GLU A 332 32.97 -19.66 18.98
CA GLU A 332 31.62 -20.00 19.45
C GLU A 332 31.08 -18.98 20.45
N ARG A 333 31.92 -18.55 21.41
CA ARG A 333 31.58 -17.48 22.36
C ARG A 333 31.33 -16.15 21.66
N ILE A 334 32.17 -15.76 20.71
CA ILE A 334 31.98 -14.52 19.94
C ILE A 334 30.69 -14.58 19.11
N LEU A 335 30.42 -15.72 18.48
CA LEU A 335 29.23 -15.96 17.67
C LEU A 335 27.94 -15.93 18.50
N ALA A 336 27.98 -16.29 19.80
CA ALA A 336 26.86 -16.13 20.71
C ALA A 336 26.41 -14.66 20.88
N TYR A 337 27.32 -13.69 20.73
CA TYR A 337 27.00 -12.27 20.79
C TYR A 337 26.64 -11.65 19.44
N THR A 338 26.68 -12.43 18.36
CA THR A 338 26.38 -11.91 17.02
C THR A 338 24.88 -11.62 16.87
N PRO A 339 24.50 -10.46 16.31
CA PRO A 339 23.11 -10.16 16.00
C PRO A 339 22.49 -11.24 15.09
N PRO A 340 21.16 -11.43 15.15
CA PRO A 340 20.49 -12.35 14.23
C PRO A 340 20.71 -11.91 12.78
N PHE A 341 20.73 -12.88 11.87
CA PHE A 341 20.86 -12.63 10.45
C PHE A 341 20.01 -13.61 9.63
N VAL A 342 19.60 -13.19 8.43
CA VAL A 342 18.91 -14.06 7.49
C VAL A 342 19.91 -15.09 6.96
N TYR A 343 19.69 -16.35 7.32
CA TYR A 343 20.48 -17.48 6.82
C TYR A 343 20.06 -17.85 5.39
N SER A 344 18.75 -17.93 5.14
CA SER A 344 18.22 -18.24 3.81
C SER A 344 16.80 -17.72 3.64
N LYS A 345 16.41 -17.44 2.40
CA LYS A 345 15.02 -17.20 2.01
C LYS A 345 14.39 -18.52 1.56
N VAL A 346 13.21 -18.82 2.06
CA VAL A 346 12.37 -19.94 1.63
C VAL A 346 11.33 -19.40 0.64
N SER A 347 11.18 -20.05 -0.51
CA SER A 347 10.21 -19.68 -1.54
C SER A 347 9.64 -20.94 -2.19
N GLY A 348 8.56 -20.77 -2.97
CA GLY A 348 7.96 -21.87 -3.74
C GLY A 348 7.08 -22.84 -2.92
N ILE A 349 6.63 -22.44 -1.73
CA ILE A 349 5.65 -23.24 -0.97
C ILE A 349 4.26 -22.94 -1.53
N GLU A 350 3.54 -23.99 -1.91
CA GLU A 350 2.17 -23.92 -2.41
C GLU A 350 1.30 -24.94 -1.68
N SER A 351 0.17 -24.48 -1.15
CA SER A 351 -0.88 -25.29 -0.53
C SER A 351 -1.76 -25.93 -1.62
N PRO A 352 -2.39 -27.09 -1.36
CA PRO A 352 -3.42 -27.64 -2.25
C PRO A 352 -4.58 -26.67 -2.55
N THR A 353 -4.78 -25.65 -1.70
CA THR A 353 -5.79 -24.59 -1.90
C THR A 353 -5.33 -23.46 -2.81
N GLY A 354 -4.11 -23.51 -3.35
CA GLY A 354 -3.50 -22.44 -4.17
C GLY A 354 -2.89 -21.29 -3.34
N ALA A 355 -3.04 -21.29 -2.01
CA ALA A 355 -2.34 -20.35 -1.15
C ALA A 355 -0.82 -20.63 -1.18
N ARG A 356 -0.02 -19.58 -1.28
CA ARG A 356 1.44 -19.66 -1.31
C ARG A 356 2.05 -19.20 0.01
N ALA A 357 3.25 -19.67 0.30
CA ALA A 357 4.05 -19.17 1.40
C ALA A 357 5.50 -18.90 0.98
N GLU A 358 6.09 -17.87 1.56
CA GLU A 358 7.52 -17.61 1.52
C GLU A 358 7.98 -17.17 2.90
N GLY A 359 9.27 -17.24 3.18
CA GLY A 359 9.75 -16.86 4.50
C GLY A 359 11.25 -16.78 4.62
N TRP A 360 11.70 -16.59 5.85
CA TRP A 360 13.11 -16.43 6.18
C TRP A 360 13.52 -17.39 7.28
N LEU A 361 14.62 -18.10 7.06
CA LEU A 361 15.33 -18.77 8.14
C LEU A 361 16.26 -17.75 8.78
N ILE A 362 16.02 -17.43 10.05
CA ILE A 362 16.79 -16.45 10.80
C ILE A 362 17.68 -17.20 11.79
N SER A 363 19.00 -17.08 11.62
CA SER A 363 19.93 -17.64 12.60
C SER A 363 20.08 -16.67 13.75
N VAL A 364 19.88 -17.17 14.97
CA VAL A 364 20.35 -16.49 16.19
C VAL A 364 21.72 -17.05 16.57
N GLY A 365 22.61 -16.18 17.04
CA GLY A 365 23.96 -16.56 17.45
C GLY A 365 23.97 -17.52 18.64
N GLY A 366 25.01 -18.36 18.72
CA GLY A 366 25.24 -19.29 19.82
C GLY A 366 24.79 -20.72 19.51
N THR A 367 25.58 -21.69 19.92
CA THR A 367 25.19 -23.11 19.92
C THR A 367 24.27 -23.39 21.11
N PRO A 368 23.58 -24.56 21.15
CA PRO A 368 22.82 -24.98 22.33
C PRO A 368 23.63 -24.88 23.64
N LYS A 369 24.94 -25.20 23.58
CA LYS A 369 25.84 -25.15 24.72
C LYS A 369 26.05 -23.73 25.25
N GLU A 370 26.22 -22.75 24.37
CA GLU A 370 26.34 -21.35 24.79
C GLU A 370 25.00 -20.76 25.24
N ILE A 371 23.90 -21.11 24.56
CA ILE A 371 22.54 -20.72 24.95
C ILE A 371 22.23 -21.17 26.39
N MET A 372 22.62 -22.40 26.75
CA MET A 372 22.46 -22.94 28.12
C MET A 372 23.44 -22.37 29.15
N ARG A 373 24.56 -21.75 28.73
CA ARG A 373 25.54 -21.12 29.62
C ARG A 373 25.15 -19.71 30.04
N HIS A 374 24.23 -19.08 29.31
CA HIS A 374 23.75 -17.74 29.60
C HIS A 374 22.42 -17.76 30.34
N ASP A 375 22.12 -16.65 31.03
CA ASP A 375 20.81 -16.43 31.63
C ASP A 375 19.69 -16.44 30.57
N PRO A 376 18.48 -16.93 30.87
CA PRO A 376 17.37 -16.95 29.92
C PRO A 376 17.10 -15.61 29.23
N GLU A 377 17.28 -14.48 29.92
CA GLU A 377 17.06 -13.14 29.36
C GLU A 377 18.05 -12.82 28.23
N PHE A 378 19.25 -13.39 28.23
CA PHE A 378 20.19 -13.29 27.11
C PHE A 378 19.58 -13.87 25.83
N THR A 379 18.97 -15.06 25.94
CA THR A 379 18.31 -15.72 24.81
C THR A 379 17.05 -14.96 24.39
N TYR A 380 16.28 -14.43 25.34
CA TYR A 380 15.08 -13.64 25.04
C TYR A 380 15.40 -12.41 24.20
N ARG A 381 16.45 -11.66 24.54
CA ARG A 381 16.88 -10.50 23.73
C ARG A 381 17.19 -10.88 22.29
N ARG A 382 17.87 -12.01 22.07
CA ARG A 382 18.20 -12.50 20.72
C ARG A 382 16.98 -12.91 19.92
N LEU A 383 16.03 -13.59 20.57
CA LEU A 383 14.77 -13.95 19.94
C LEU A 383 13.92 -12.71 19.63
N LEU A 384 13.97 -11.67 20.46
CA LEU A 384 13.30 -10.38 20.20
C LEU A 384 13.98 -9.60 19.07
N ASP A 385 15.31 -9.59 18.99
CA ASP A 385 16.05 -9.02 17.85
C ASP A 385 15.66 -9.74 16.54
N ALA A 386 15.55 -11.08 16.59
CA ALA A 386 15.13 -11.88 15.45
C ALA A 386 13.67 -11.59 15.06
N ALA A 387 12.79 -11.41 16.05
CA ALA A 387 11.41 -11.00 15.83
C ALA A 387 11.34 -9.60 15.17
N ALA A 388 12.10 -8.62 15.67
CA ALA A 388 12.16 -7.29 15.06
C ALA A 388 12.73 -7.32 13.63
N MET A 389 13.66 -8.24 13.33
CA MET A 389 14.12 -8.50 11.96
C MET A 389 13.03 -9.14 11.09
N ALA A 390 12.36 -10.18 11.58
CA ALA A 390 11.26 -10.86 10.90
C ALA A 390 10.13 -9.87 10.56
N GLN A 391 9.79 -8.99 11.51
CA GLN A 391 8.80 -7.94 11.30
C GLN A 391 9.20 -7.06 10.12
N ARG A 392 10.42 -6.51 10.10
CA ARG A 392 10.93 -5.65 9.01
C ARG A 392 10.99 -6.34 7.64
N LEU A 393 11.12 -7.66 7.62
CA LEU A 393 11.09 -8.47 6.40
C LEU A 393 9.66 -8.70 5.88
N GLY A 394 8.64 -8.40 6.67
CA GLY A 394 7.24 -8.59 6.34
C GLY A 394 6.69 -9.96 6.72
N ALA A 395 7.34 -10.68 7.65
CA ALA A 395 6.85 -11.93 8.19
C ALA A 395 5.63 -11.69 9.09
N GLN A 396 4.55 -12.44 8.87
CA GLN A 396 3.29 -12.33 9.60
C GLN A 396 3.32 -13.13 10.90
N ILE A 397 4.21 -14.12 10.97
CA ILE A 397 4.40 -15.00 12.12
C ILE A 397 5.85 -15.45 12.16
N MET A 398 6.40 -15.64 13.37
CA MET A 398 7.71 -16.25 13.56
C MET A 398 7.62 -17.53 14.38
N GLY A 399 8.17 -18.62 13.85
CA GLY A 399 8.33 -19.88 14.55
C GLY A 399 9.63 -19.93 15.38
N LEU A 400 9.54 -20.35 16.64
CA LEU A 400 10.70 -20.58 17.51
C LEU A 400 11.15 -22.04 17.40
N GLY A 401 11.95 -22.35 16.36
CA GLY A 401 12.42 -23.71 16.13
C GLY A 401 13.25 -24.26 17.29
N ALA A 402 12.78 -25.34 17.93
CA ALA A 402 13.45 -26.07 19.01
C ALA A 402 13.81 -25.28 20.30
N PHE A 403 13.69 -23.95 20.32
CA PHE A 403 14.00 -23.10 21.48
C PHE A 403 13.06 -23.32 22.67
N THR A 404 11.84 -23.81 22.43
CA THR A 404 10.90 -24.18 23.50
C THR A 404 11.36 -25.35 24.36
N LYS A 405 12.22 -26.21 23.83
CA LYS A 405 12.81 -27.32 24.60
C LYS A 405 14.11 -26.93 25.30
N VAL A 406 14.76 -25.85 24.85
CA VAL A 406 16.09 -25.44 25.31
C VAL A 406 16.00 -24.37 26.40
N VAL A 407 14.98 -23.50 26.36
CA VAL A 407 14.83 -22.38 27.31
C VAL A 407 13.40 -22.32 27.82
N GLY A 408 13.18 -22.90 29.02
CA GLY A 408 11.97 -22.89 29.84
C GLY A 408 10.69 -22.32 29.22
N ASP A 409 10.37 -21.07 29.56
CA ASP A 409 9.14 -20.37 29.14
C ASP A 409 9.34 -19.44 27.93
N ALA A 410 10.41 -19.63 27.14
CA ALA A 410 10.77 -18.75 26.03
C ALA A 410 9.61 -18.52 25.06
N GLY A 411 8.81 -19.55 24.78
CA GLY A 411 7.63 -19.43 23.94
C GLY A 411 6.64 -18.38 24.46
N VAL A 412 6.32 -18.42 25.77
CA VAL A 412 5.37 -17.49 26.40
C VAL A 412 5.97 -16.11 26.54
N THR A 413 7.21 -16.01 27.03
CA THR A 413 7.85 -14.72 27.30
C THR A 413 8.16 -13.96 26.02
N VAL A 414 8.65 -14.64 24.97
CA VAL A 414 8.89 -14.00 23.67
C VAL A 414 7.56 -13.65 23.01
N ALA A 415 6.54 -14.50 23.05
CA ALA A 415 5.22 -14.18 22.49
C ALA A 415 4.58 -12.92 23.11
N LYS A 416 4.81 -12.65 24.40
CA LYS A 416 4.30 -11.45 25.09
C LYS A 416 5.05 -10.16 24.73
N ARG A 417 6.31 -10.26 24.29
CA ARG A 417 7.20 -9.12 24.08
C ARG A 417 7.52 -8.85 22.61
N ALA A 418 7.35 -9.83 21.73
CA ALA A 418 7.71 -9.74 20.33
C ALA A 418 6.78 -8.78 19.56
N PRO A 419 7.29 -8.06 18.56
CA PRO A 419 6.50 -7.13 17.76
C PRO A 419 5.66 -7.83 16.68
N LEU A 420 5.68 -9.17 16.61
CA LEU A 420 4.84 -9.95 15.72
C LEU A 420 4.39 -11.27 16.39
N PRO A 421 3.34 -11.93 15.88
CA PRO A 421 2.89 -13.23 16.39
C PRO A 421 4.00 -14.28 16.42
N ILE A 422 4.02 -15.06 17.50
CA ILE A 422 4.98 -16.13 17.74
C ILE A 422 4.26 -17.48 17.81
N THR A 423 4.83 -18.49 17.18
CA THR A 423 4.41 -19.89 17.32
C THR A 423 5.60 -20.79 17.67
N THR A 424 5.30 -21.95 18.25
CA THR A 424 6.28 -22.96 18.65
C THR A 424 6.24 -24.21 17.78
N GLY A 425 5.39 -24.22 16.76
CA GLY A 425 5.00 -25.41 16.00
C GLY A 425 3.51 -25.64 16.17
#